data_AF-A0A2E7D8R1-F1
#
_entry.id   AF-A0A2E7D8R1-F1
#
_cell.length_a   1.000
_cell.length_b   1.000
_cell.length_c   1.000
_cell.angle_alpha   90.00
_cell.angle_beta   90.00
_cell.angle_gamma   90.00
#
_symmetry.space_group_name_H-M   'P 1'
#
loop_
_entity.id
_entity.type
_entity.pdbx_description
1 polymer ?
#
loop_
_entity_poly.entity_id
_entity_poly.type
_entity_poly.pdbx_seq_one_letter_code
_entity_poly.pdbx_strand_id
1 'polypeptide(L)'
;MNSLCWVLARFLTSTWVGAATLFVITGVRQIRHPEFDSATRSLLAAVRFPAYYAFGMSCLVIAANCALFCLLKDRGNRGLKTAAFLLFGAIGLMVVDWIWIYLPLSEMNLMDPRPAEFHSYHKASMYINFGGLACTLASAMLLCRPQLTTGDDDQRK
;
A
#
# COMPACT_ATOMS: atom_id res chain seq x y z
N MET A 1 21.29 -13.51 11.45
CA MET A 1 20.79 -12.11 11.40
C MET A 1 19.79 -11.81 10.26
N ASN A 2 19.37 -12.77 9.40
CA ASN A 2 18.41 -12.52 8.31
C ASN A 2 16.93 -12.58 8.72
N SER A 3 16.64 -13.07 9.94
CA SER A 3 15.26 -13.22 10.42
C SER A 3 14.55 -11.87 10.55
N LEU A 4 15.24 -10.83 11.04
CA LEU A 4 14.60 -9.53 11.28
C LEU A 4 14.08 -8.87 10.01
N CYS A 5 14.86 -8.79 8.93
CA CYS A 5 14.40 -8.20 7.66
C CYS A 5 13.21 -8.98 7.08
N TRP A 6 13.23 -10.31 7.16
CA TRP A 6 12.09 -11.14 6.74
C TRP A 6 10.84 -10.88 7.57
N VAL A 7 10.98 -10.80 8.89
CA VAL A 7 9.87 -10.51 9.82
C VAL A 7 9.32 -9.11 9.56
N LEU A 8 10.18 -8.10 9.40
CA LEU A 8 9.78 -6.72 9.13
C LEU A 8 9.06 -6.61 7.79
N ALA A 9 9.57 -7.24 6.72
CA ALA A 9 8.92 -7.22 5.42
C ALA A 9 7.51 -7.83 5.49
N ARG A 10 7.33 -8.96 6.18
CA ARG A 10 6.02 -9.60 6.39
C ARG A 10 5.08 -8.73 7.23
N PHE A 11 5.59 -8.21 8.35
CA PHE A 11 4.81 -7.42 9.29
C PHE A 11 4.32 -6.12 8.65
N LEU A 12 5.21 -5.37 8.00
CA LEU A 12 4.88 -4.06 7.44
C LEU A 12 3.97 -4.15 6.21
N THR A 13 4.16 -5.16 5.36
CA THR A 13 3.26 -5.37 4.21
C THR A 13 1.86 -5.76 4.67
N SER A 14 1.74 -6.66 5.64
CA SER A 14 0.45 -7.05 6.21
C SER A 14 -0.22 -5.91 6.97
N THR A 15 0.57 -5.14 7.74
CA THR A 15 0.11 -3.97 8.47
C THR A 15 -0.45 -2.90 7.52
N TRP A 16 0.26 -2.62 6.42
CA TRP A 16 -0.22 -1.66 5.43
C TRP A 16 -1.53 -2.10 4.79
N VAL A 17 -1.66 -3.39 4.40
CA VAL A 17 -2.91 -3.92 3.84
C VAL A 17 -4.07 -3.74 4.83
N GLY A 18 -3.86 -4.08 6.10
CA GLY A 18 -4.86 -3.91 7.15
C GLY A 18 -5.25 -2.44 7.37
N ALA A 19 -4.25 -1.55 7.49
CA ALA A 19 -4.47 -0.13 7.69
C ALA A 19 -5.21 0.52 6.50
N ALA A 20 -4.84 0.18 5.27
CA ALA A 20 -5.51 0.68 4.08
C ALA A 20 -6.98 0.22 4.01
N THR A 21 -7.24 -1.03 4.37
CA THR A 21 -8.61 -1.56 4.45
C THR A 21 -9.45 -0.81 5.49
N LEU A 22 -8.89 -0.58 6.69
CA LEU A 22 -9.56 0.21 7.74
C LEU A 22 -9.79 1.66 7.31
N PHE A 23 -8.85 2.26 6.59
CA PHE A 23 -9.01 3.60 6.03
C PHE A 23 -10.21 3.69 5.09
N VAL A 24 -10.38 2.71 4.19
CA VAL A 24 -11.55 2.66 3.29
C VAL A 24 -12.86 2.50 4.08
N ILE A 25 -12.91 1.56 5.02
CA ILE A 25 -14.12 1.30 5.82
C ILE A 25 -14.54 2.57 6.59
N THR A 26 -13.59 3.20 7.27
CA THR A 26 -13.85 4.41 8.06
C THR A 26 -14.16 5.62 7.18
N GLY A 27 -13.50 5.77 6.04
CA GLY A 27 -13.77 6.81 5.05
C GLY A 27 -15.18 6.72 4.47
N VAL A 28 -15.62 5.52 4.05
CA VAL A 28 -16.98 5.30 3.52
C VAL A 28 -18.05 5.60 4.56
N ARG A 29 -17.86 5.12 5.81
CA ARG A 29 -18.80 5.41 6.91
C ARG A 29 -18.95 6.91 7.14
N GLN A 30 -17.85 7.65 7.07
CA GLN A 30 -17.86 9.09 7.30
C GLN A 30 -18.53 9.90 6.19
N ILE A 31 -18.24 9.58 4.93
CA ILE A 31 -18.87 10.28 3.79
C ILE A 31 -20.40 10.05 3.78
N ARG A 32 -20.86 8.91 4.33
CA ARG A 32 -22.28 8.58 4.46
C ARG A 32 -22.92 9.11 5.75
N HIS A 33 -22.17 9.76 6.64
CA HIS A 33 -22.73 10.27 7.89
C HIS A 33 -23.67 11.45 7.61
N PRO A 34 -24.94 11.40 8.07
CA PRO A 34 -25.96 12.38 7.68
C PRO A 34 -25.68 13.78 8.23
N GLU A 35 -24.98 13.88 9.36
CA GLU A 35 -24.70 15.17 10.04
C GLU A 35 -23.51 15.93 9.48
N PHE A 36 -22.70 15.34 8.59
CA PHE A 36 -21.57 16.04 7.98
C PHE A 36 -22.00 16.72 6.69
N ASP A 37 -21.86 18.03 6.64
CA ASP A 37 -22.00 18.83 5.44
C ASP A 37 -20.86 18.59 4.44
N SER A 38 -20.97 19.15 3.24
CA SER A 38 -19.98 18.99 2.18
C SER A 38 -18.60 19.51 2.59
N ALA A 39 -18.56 20.66 3.28
CA ALA A 39 -17.34 21.31 3.75
C ALA A 39 -16.59 20.44 4.79
N THR A 40 -17.29 19.89 5.78
CA THR A 40 -16.70 19.01 6.80
C THR A 40 -16.14 17.74 6.15
N ARG A 41 -16.88 17.15 5.18
CA ARG A 41 -16.40 15.97 4.44
C ARG A 41 -15.14 16.29 3.62
N SER A 42 -15.09 17.46 2.96
CA SER A 42 -13.93 17.92 2.19
C SER A 42 -12.70 18.14 3.07
N LEU A 43 -12.86 18.87 4.19
CA LEU A 43 -11.77 19.14 5.13
C LEU A 43 -11.20 17.85 5.71
N LEU A 44 -12.07 16.93 6.08
CA LEU A 44 -11.64 15.72 6.74
C LEU A 44 -10.96 14.73 5.78
N ALA A 45 -11.34 14.73 4.50
CA ALA A 45 -10.56 14.08 3.46
C ALA A 45 -9.16 14.71 3.37
N ALA A 46 -9.06 16.04 3.28
CA ALA A 46 -7.78 16.76 3.14
C ALA A 46 -6.81 16.50 4.31
N VAL A 47 -7.31 16.28 5.52
CA VAL A 47 -6.47 15.95 6.69
C VAL A 47 -6.01 14.49 6.68
N ARG A 48 -6.87 13.57 6.23
CA ARG A 48 -6.62 12.12 6.36
C ARG A 48 -5.74 11.55 5.28
N PHE A 49 -5.91 11.98 4.04
CA PHE A 49 -5.14 11.44 2.92
C PHE A 49 -3.62 11.61 3.11
N PRO A 50 -3.08 12.77 3.54
CA PRO A 50 -1.64 12.92 3.77
C PRO A 50 -1.10 11.91 4.79
N ALA A 51 -1.84 11.67 5.88
CA ALA A 51 -1.46 10.67 6.87
C ALA A 51 -1.50 9.24 6.30
N TYR A 52 -2.49 8.93 5.45
CA TYR A 52 -2.59 7.65 4.74
C TYR A 52 -1.38 7.41 3.83
N TYR A 53 -1.00 8.39 2.99
CA TYR A 53 0.17 8.27 2.12
C TYR A 53 1.47 8.19 2.92
N ALA A 54 1.65 9.01 3.95
CA ALA A 54 2.86 9.00 4.77
C ALA A 54 3.06 7.64 5.47
N PHE A 55 2.00 7.09 6.05
CA PHE A 55 2.04 5.78 6.70
C PHE A 55 2.29 4.65 5.70
N GLY A 56 1.58 4.66 4.56
CA GLY A 56 1.75 3.69 3.49
C GLY A 56 3.15 3.69 2.89
N MET A 57 3.67 4.87 2.54
CA MET A 57 5.03 5.04 2.01
C MET A 57 6.06 4.51 3.00
N SER A 58 5.93 4.85 4.28
CA SER A 58 6.86 4.38 5.32
C SER A 58 6.89 2.85 5.41
N CYS A 59 5.71 2.22 5.48
CA CYS A 59 5.59 0.77 5.55
C CYS A 59 6.18 0.09 4.30
N LEU A 60 5.80 0.57 3.11
CA LEU A 60 6.19 -0.03 1.84
C LEU A 60 7.68 0.13 1.56
N VAL A 61 8.26 1.31 1.79
CA VAL A 61 9.70 1.57 1.56
C VAL A 61 10.55 0.69 2.47
N ILE A 62 10.22 0.60 3.77
CA ILE A 62 10.99 -0.24 4.70
C ILE A 62 10.84 -1.72 4.31
N ALA A 63 9.62 -2.17 3.97
CA ALA A 63 9.38 -3.54 3.53
C ALA A 63 10.14 -3.89 2.23
N ALA A 64 10.13 -3.00 1.24
CA ALA A 64 10.83 -3.19 -0.03
C ALA A 64 12.34 -3.30 0.16
N ASN A 65 12.92 -2.43 1.00
CA ASN A 65 14.35 -2.49 1.34
C ASN A 65 14.70 -3.77 2.10
N CYS A 66 13.86 -4.20 3.04
CA CYS A 66 14.04 -5.48 3.72
C CYS A 66 13.98 -6.67 2.76
N ALA A 67 13.00 -6.68 1.85
CA ALA A 67 12.87 -7.72 0.82
C ALA A 67 14.07 -7.73 -0.13
N LEU A 68 14.57 -6.55 -0.54
CA LEU A 68 15.77 -6.42 -1.35
C LEU A 68 17.01 -6.94 -0.63
N PHE A 69 17.19 -6.60 0.66
CA PHE A 69 18.29 -7.12 1.47
C PHE A 69 18.26 -8.65 1.58
N CYS A 70 17.08 -9.22 1.78
CA CYS A 70 16.89 -10.67 1.77
C CYS A 70 17.25 -11.27 0.40
N LEU A 71 16.89 -10.59 -0.70
CA LEU A 71 17.16 -11.04 -2.06
C LEU A 71 18.65 -11.00 -2.42
N LEU A 72 19.39 -10.02 -1.91
CA LEU A 72 20.84 -9.95 -2.10
C LEU A 72 21.56 -11.17 -1.52
N LYS A 73 20.98 -11.80 -0.48
CA LYS A 73 21.50 -13.01 0.16
C LYS A 73 20.98 -14.31 -0.45
N ASP A 74 19.74 -14.32 -0.93
CA ASP A 74 19.13 -15.46 -1.60
C ASP A 74 18.61 -15.05 -2.98
N ARG A 75 19.54 -14.90 -3.93
CA ARG A 75 19.23 -14.47 -5.31
C ARG A 75 18.46 -15.53 -6.10
N GLY A 76 18.33 -16.77 -5.60
CA GLY A 76 17.59 -17.84 -6.28
C GLY A 76 16.08 -17.76 -6.06
N ASN A 77 15.64 -17.08 -5.01
CA ASN A 77 14.25 -17.09 -4.57
C ASN A 77 13.32 -16.27 -5.47
N ARG A 78 12.68 -16.95 -6.42
CA ARG A 78 11.72 -16.34 -7.37
C ARG A 78 10.55 -15.66 -6.65
N GLY A 79 10.05 -16.26 -5.56
CA GLY A 79 8.94 -15.69 -4.78
C GLY A 79 9.33 -14.35 -4.16
N LEU A 80 10.53 -14.25 -3.59
CA LEU A 80 11.06 -13.02 -3.03
C LEU A 80 11.33 -11.95 -4.11
N LYS A 81 11.83 -12.34 -5.29
CA LYS A 81 11.98 -11.42 -6.44
C LYS A 81 10.66 -10.81 -6.85
N THR A 82 9.64 -11.64 -7.04
CA THR A 82 8.29 -11.18 -7.41
C THR A 82 7.70 -10.31 -6.31
N ALA A 83 7.86 -10.69 -5.03
CA ALA A 83 7.40 -9.88 -3.90
C ALA A 83 8.06 -8.50 -3.87
N ALA A 84 9.39 -8.43 -4.04
CA ALA A 84 10.13 -7.17 -4.09
C ALA A 84 9.68 -6.31 -5.28
N PHE A 85 9.55 -6.89 -6.47
CA PHE A 85 9.05 -6.19 -7.67
C PHE A 85 7.66 -5.58 -7.44
N LEU A 86 6.73 -6.35 -6.85
CA LEU A 86 5.39 -5.85 -6.54
C LEU A 86 5.41 -4.72 -5.50
N LEU A 87 6.31 -4.74 -4.51
CA LEU A 87 6.45 -3.65 -3.53
C LEU A 87 6.98 -2.37 -4.17
N PHE A 88 8.00 -2.48 -5.01
CA PHE A 88 8.48 -1.31 -5.77
C PHE A 88 7.42 -0.79 -6.73
N GLY A 89 6.65 -1.67 -7.37
CA GLY A 89 5.48 -1.29 -8.16
C GLY A 89 4.42 -0.55 -7.33
N ALA A 90 4.10 -1.03 -6.13
CA ALA A 90 3.15 -0.38 -5.24
C ALA A 90 3.64 1.00 -4.77
N ILE A 91 4.93 1.15 -4.44
CA ILE A 91 5.55 2.44 -4.13
C ILE A 91 5.44 3.38 -5.34
N GLY A 92 5.75 2.90 -6.54
CA GLY A 92 5.63 3.68 -7.77
C GLY A 92 4.21 4.18 -8.00
N LEU A 93 3.21 3.30 -7.88
CA LEU A 93 1.80 3.66 -7.98
C LEU A 93 1.39 4.70 -6.92
N MET A 94 1.87 4.57 -5.68
CA MET A 94 1.57 5.51 -4.60
C MET A 94 2.18 6.90 -4.87
N VAL A 95 3.41 6.96 -5.38
CA VAL A 95 4.06 8.22 -5.78
C VAL A 95 3.32 8.88 -6.95
N VAL A 96 2.95 8.08 -7.96
CA VAL A 96 2.16 8.53 -9.11
C VAL A 96 0.83 9.12 -8.67
N ASP A 97 0.11 8.40 -7.81
CA ASP A 97 -1.16 8.85 -7.25
C ASP A 97 -1.00 10.14 -6.45
N TRP A 98 0.01 10.22 -5.57
CA TRP A 98 0.28 11.42 -4.78
C TRP A 98 0.51 12.66 -5.65
N ILE A 99 1.47 12.58 -6.58
CA ILE A 99 1.94 13.74 -7.33
C ILE A 99 0.94 14.16 -8.40
N TRP A 100 0.44 13.20 -9.18
CA TRP A 100 -0.33 13.52 -10.39
C TRP A 100 -1.84 13.49 -10.19
N ILE A 101 -2.35 12.86 -9.14
CA ILE A 101 -3.79 12.70 -8.94
C ILE A 101 -4.25 13.39 -7.66
N TYR A 102 -3.69 13.02 -6.51
CA TYR A 102 -4.12 13.50 -5.20
C TYR A 102 -3.89 14.99 -5.02
N LEU A 103 -2.71 15.51 -5.35
CA LEU A 103 -2.42 16.95 -5.20
C LEU A 103 -3.44 17.81 -5.96
N PRO A 104 -3.67 17.64 -7.28
CA PRO A 104 -4.73 18.35 -8.00
C PRO A 104 -6.13 18.11 -7.42
N LEU A 105 -6.44 16.85 -7.08
CA LEU A 105 -7.74 16.48 -6.52
C LEU A 105 -8.03 17.19 -5.19
N SER A 106 -7.00 17.38 -4.35
CA SER A 106 -7.12 18.01 -3.05
C SER A 106 -7.47 19.51 -3.17
N GLU A 107 -6.90 20.19 -4.16
CA GLU A 107 -7.23 21.59 -4.48
C GLU A 107 -8.67 21.70 -4.98
N MET A 108 -9.06 20.83 -5.91
CA MET A 108 -10.43 20.78 -6.45
C MET A 108 -11.47 20.45 -5.37
N ASN A 109 -11.11 19.63 -4.37
CA ASN A 109 -12.01 19.20 -3.31
C ASN A 109 -12.45 20.34 -2.38
N LEU A 110 -11.64 21.40 -2.28
CA LEU A 110 -11.91 22.58 -1.46
C LEU A 110 -12.74 23.66 -2.18
N MET A 111 -12.98 23.49 -3.48
CA MET A 111 -13.78 24.43 -4.28
C MET A 111 -15.28 24.14 -4.16
N ASP A 112 -16.08 25.20 -4.18
CA ASP A 112 -17.55 25.12 -4.28
C ASP A 112 -18.07 26.13 -5.32
N PRO A 113 -18.62 25.68 -6.47
CA PRO A 113 -18.84 24.29 -6.86
C PRO A 113 -17.55 23.58 -7.30
N ARG A 114 -17.50 22.25 -7.14
CA ARG A 114 -16.37 21.42 -7.61
C ARG A 114 -16.34 21.35 -9.14
N PRO A 115 -15.14 21.35 -9.76
CA PRO A 115 -15.01 21.24 -11.22
C PRO A 115 -15.45 19.86 -11.72
N ALA A 116 -15.89 19.79 -12.98
CA ALA A 116 -16.37 18.54 -13.62
C ALA A 116 -15.31 17.41 -13.59
N GLU A 117 -14.03 17.78 -13.68
CA GLU A 117 -12.89 16.87 -13.68
C GLU A 117 -12.69 16.15 -12.33
N PHE A 118 -13.24 16.69 -11.23
CA PHE A 118 -13.11 16.12 -9.89
C PHE A 118 -13.48 14.63 -9.84
N HIS A 119 -14.57 14.25 -10.52
CA HIS A 119 -15.03 12.85 -10.55
C HIS A 119 -14.05 11.94 -11.30
N SER A 120 -13.40 12.45 -12.35
CA SER A 120 -12.40 11.70 -13.11
C SER A 120 -11.16 11.44 -12.25
N TYR A 121 -10.63 12.48 -11.60
CA TYR A 121 -9.49 12.37 -10.68
C TYR A 121 -9.79 11.45 -9.49
N HIS A 122 -10.97 11.57 -8.89
CA HIS A 122 -11.37 10.71 -7.79
C HIS A 122 -11.41 9.24 -8.18
N LYS A 123 -11.98 8.90 -9.36
CA LYS A 123 -11.99 7.53 -9.87
C LYS A 123 -10.58 7.04 -10.21
N ALA A 124 -9.76 7.88 -10.83
CA ALA A 124 -8.36 7.53 -11.14
C ALA A 124 -7.59 7.16 -9.87
N SER A 125 -7.70 7.98 -8.82
CA SER A 125 -7.04 7.72 -7.54
C SER A 125 -7.53 6.43 -6.89
N MET A 126 -8.84 6.16 -6.95
CA MET A 126 -9.42 4.92 -6.45
C MET A 126 -8.82 3.68 -7.14
N TYR A 127 -8.69 3.71 -8.47
CA TYR A 127 -8.12 2.57 -9.22
C TYR A 127 -6.61 2.39 -8.97
N ILE A 128 -5.85 3.48 -8.89
CA ILE A 128 -4.40 3.40 -8.61
C ILE A 128 -4.17 2.86 -7.19
N ASN A 129 -4.89 3.37 -6.18
CA ASN A 129 -4.82 2.84 -4.82
C ASN A 129 -5.21 1.37 -4.74
N PHE A 130 -6.28 0.97 -5.45
CA PHE A 130 -6.68 -0.43 -5.53
C PHE A 130 -5.58 -1.31 -6.14
N GLY A 131 -4.97 -0.87 -7.24
CA GLY A 131 -3.84 -1.57 -7.87
C GLY A 131 -2.63 -1.69 -6.94
N GLY A 132 -2.26 -0.60 -6.25
CA GLY A 132 -1.16 -0.60 -5.28
C GLY A 132 -1.43 -1.52 -4.09
N LEU A 133 -2.66 -1.55 -3.59
CA LEU A 133 -3.08 -2.44 -2.51
C LEU A 133 -3.07 -3.91 -2.96
N ALA A 134 -3.54 -4.20 -4.19
CA ALA A 134 -3.50 -5.55 -4.76
C ALA A 134 -2.06 -6.06 -4.91
N CYS A 135 -1.14 -5.21 -5.40
CA CYS A 135 0.29 -5.52 -5.45
C CYS A 135 0.86 -5.82 -4.05
N THR A 136 0.51 -4.99 -3.06
CA THR A 136 0.95 -5.18 -1.67
C THR A 136 0.42 -6.50 -1.10
N LEU A 137 -0.87 -6.80 -1.29
CA LEU A 137 -1.49 -8.03 -0.81
C LEU A 137 -0.84 -9.26 -1.44
N ALA A 138 -0.63 -9.26 -2.76
CA ALA A 138 0.06 -10.34 -3.46
C ALA A 138 1.51 -10.51 -2.94
N SER A 139 2.21 -9.41 -2.69
CA SER A 139 3.55 -9.45 -2.08
C SER A 139 3.52 -10.03 -0.66
N ALA A 140 2.59 -9.61 0.18
CA ALA A 140 2.40 -10.14 1.54
C ALA A 140 2.15 -11.65 1.51
N MET A 141 1.28 -12.13 0.60
CA MET A 141 1.04 -13.56 0.40
C MET A 141 2.31 -14.32 0.03
N LEU A 142 3.13 -13.78 -0.88
CA LEU A 142 4.40 -14.39 -1.30
C LEU A 142 5.43 -14.42 -0.15
N LEU A 143 5.55 -13.34 0.61
CA LEU A 143 6.48 -13.23 1.74
C LEU A 143 6.08 -14.15 2.90
N CYS A 144 4.78 -14.37 3.09
CA CYS A 144 4.22 -15.21 4.15
C CYS A 144 4.04 -16.67 3.73
N ARG A 145 4.47 -17.08 2.53
CA ARG A 145 4.47 -18.51 2.17
C ARG A 145 5.38 -19.30 3.11
N PRO A 146 4.92 -20.44 3.65
CA PRO A 146 5.79 -21.32 4.41
C PRO A 146 6.93 -21.79 3.51
N GLN A 147 8.15 -21.61 3.99
CA GLN A 147 9.32 -22.22 3.35
C GLN A 147 9.24 -23.70 3.69
N LEU A 148 8.97 -24.54 2.69
CA LEU A 148 9.14 -25.99 2.85
C LEU A 148 10.59 -26.21 3.26
N THR A 149 10.81 -26.57 4.52
CA THR A 149 12.10 -27.08 4.96
C THR A 149 12.30 -28.40 4.24
N THR A 150 13.02 -28.38 3.13
CA THR A 150 13.67 -29.59 2.60
C THR A 150 14.75 -29.98 3.61
N GLY A 151 14.33 -30.69 4.65
CA GLY A 151 15.20 -31.28 5.66
C GLY A 151 14.95 -32.78 5.70
N ASP A 152 16.06 -33.53 5.61
CA ASP A 152 16.27 -34.89 6.12
C ASP A 152 16.21 -36.16 5.25
N ASP A 153 16.13 -36.11 3.91
CA ASP A 153 16.25 -37.35 3.10
C ASP A 153 17.58 -37.56 2.35
N ASP A 154 18.49 -36.57 2.34
CA ASP A 154 19.75 -36.65 1.55
C ASP A 154 21.04 -36.80 2.38
N GLN A 155 20.93 -37.16 3.67
CA GLN A 155 22.07 -37.52 4.54
C GLN A 155 22.08 -39.02 4.93
N ARG A 156 21.25 -39.85 4.27
CA ARG A 156 21.25 -41.32 4.43
C ARG A 156 21.49 -42.04 3.09
N LYS A 157 22.60 -41.76 2.40
CA LYS A 157 23.18 -42.68 1.43
C LYS A 157 24.70 -42.59 1.45
#